data_AF-A0A8T1F8W9-F1
#
_entry.id   AF-A0A8T1F8W9-F1
#
_cell.length_a   1.000
_cell.length_b   1.000
_cell.length_c   1.000
_cell.angle_alpha   90.00
_cell.angle_beta   90.00
_cell.angle_gamma   90.00
#
_symmetry.space_group_name_H-M   'P 1'
#
loop_
_entity.id
_entity.type
_entity.pdbx_description
1 polymer ?
#
loop_
_entity_poly.entity_id
_entity_poly.type
_entity_poly.pdbx_seq_one_letter_code
_entity_poly.pdbx_strand_id
1 'polypeptide(L)'
;MSLVPSFIMAILVECIPLKPPDEGWKANYAFWIRLYVSSLPTAFGAVFQVKETIEPGVISKAGILVTGIGSCTCYVALTMLIAVLWKFPIPFGYVLTVAPFVFFYMVFFLLSIGPRVLRKSPALRHKLFSQMTVIAAQGVLAIAYPTFSAIFNQLSATQQSIFIFVLPLIKFSVKQVIAKASAHLKELRSPQ
;
A
#
# COMPACT_ATOMS: atom_id res chain seq x y z
N MET A 1 -2.28 12.78 16.49
CA MET A 1 -0.95 12.13 16.40
C MET A 1 0.01 13.14 15.79
N SER A 2 1.10 13.47 16.47
CA SER A 2 2.13 14.37 15.92
C SER A 2 2.81 13.68 14.72
N LEU A 3 2.99 14.41 13.61
CA LEU A 3 3.67 13.92 12.40
C LEU A 3 5.19 13.78 12.60
N VAL A 4 5.72 14.32 13.70
CA VAL A 4 7.15 14.45 13.99
C VAL A 4 7.88 13.10 13.98
N PRO A 5 7.39 12.01 14.60
CA PRO A 5 8.09 10.72 14.59
C PRO A 5 8.22 10.13 13.18
N SER A 6 7.19 10.30 12.34
CA SER A 6 7.20 9.81 10.96
C SER A 6 8.20 10.59 10.10
N PHE A 7 8.27 11.92 10.26
CA PHE A 7 9.25 12.75 9.55
C PHE A 7 10.69 12.45 9.99
N ILE A 8 10.93 12.27 11.29
CA ILE A 8 12.27 11.90 11.79
C ILE A 8 12.71 10.58 11.17
N MET A 9 11.83 9.56 11.18
CA MET A 9 12.15 8.27 10.56
C MET A 9 12.43 8.39 9.06
N ALA A 10 11.65 9.19 8.34
CA ALA A 10 11.89 9.45 6.92
C ALA A 10 13.27 10.09 6.70
N ILE A 11 13.63 11.12 7.48
CA ILE A 11 14.93 11.79 7.38
C ILE A 11 16.07 10.82 7.69
N LEU A 12 15.98 10.04 8.77
CA LEU A 12 17.01 9.07 9.14
C LEU A 12 17.26 8.03 8.05
N VAL A 13 16.19 7.58 7.40
CA VAL A 13 16.24 6.67 6.25
C VAL A 13 16.91 7.35 5.03
N GLU A 14 16.61 8.63 4.78
CA GLU A 14 17.22 9.41 3.70
C GLU A 14 18.72 9.66 3.93
N CYS A 15 19.16 9.76 5.18
CA CYS A 15 20.56 9.96 5.54
C CYS A 15 21.46 8.74 5.27
N ILE A 16 20.90 7.58 4.94
CA ILE A 16 21.70 6.40 4.60
C ILE A 16 22.28 6.59 3.19
N PRO A 17 23.61 6.68 3.04
CA PRO A 17 24.23 6.94 1.75
C PRO A 17 24.02 5.75 0.82
N LEU A 18 23.59 6.04 -0.42
CA LEU A 18 23.49 5.07 -1.50
C LEU A 18 24.69 5.21 -2.43
N LYS A 19 25.08 4.10 -3.04
CA LYS A 19 26.13 4.10 -4.05
C LYS A 19 25.54 4.45 -5.43
N PRO A 20 26.39 4.81 -6.41
CA PRO A 20 25.96 4.92 -7.79
C PRO A 20 25.19 3.65 -8.24
N PRO A 21 24.04 3.79 -8.92
CA PRO A 21 23.20 2.64 -9.31
C PRO A 21 23.88 1.69 -10.31
N ASP A 22 24.86 2.18 -11.06
CA ASP A 22 25.70 1.46 -12.01
C ASP A 22 26.66 0.46 -11.35
N GLU A 23 26.99 0.64 -10.05
CA GLU A 23 27.70 -0.39 -9.28
C GLU A 23 26.84 -1.65 -9.01
N GLY A 24 25.55 -1.59 -9.33
CA GLY A 24 24.63 -2.72 -9.28
C GLY A 24 24.07 -3.01 -7.88
N TRP A 25 23.19 -4.00 -7.82
CA TRP A 25 22.37 -4.28 -6.64
C TRP A 25 23.17 -4.78 -5.42
N LYS A 26 24.29 -5.46 -5.63
CA LYS A 26 25.14 -6.00 -4.55
C LYS A 26 25.91 -4.90 -3.83
N ALA A 27 26.48 -3.96 -4.58
CA ALA A 27 27.20 -2.82 -4.01
C ALA A 27 26.26 -1.86 -3.27
N ASN A 28 24.99 -1.85 -3.66
CA ASN A 28 23.93 -1.05 -3.07
C ASN A 28 23.20 -1.77 -1.91
N TYR A 29 23.92 -2.43 -1.00
CA TYR A 29 23.28 -3.13 0.15
C TYR A 29 22.48 -2.20 1.06
N ALA A 30 22.91 -0.94 1.18
CA ALA A 30 22.22 0.10 1.93
C ALA A 30 20.81 0.40 1.39
N PHE A 31 20.60 0.24 0.08
CA PHE A 31 19.27 0.38 -0.54
C PHE A 31 18.28 -0.63 0.04
N TRP A 32 18.70 -1.89 0.22
CA TRP A 32 17.84 -2.95 0.74
C TRP A 32 17.49 -2.74 2.22
N ILE A 33 18.46 -2.29 3.01
CA ILE A 33 18.23 -1.91 4.42
C ILE A 33 17.23 -0.76 4.50
N ARG A 34 17.44 0.29 3.68
CA ARG A 34 16.57 1.44 3.61
C ARG A 34 15.14 1.04 3.22
N LEU A 35 15.00 0.25 2.17
CA LEU A 35 13.72 -0.29 1.71
C LEU A 35 13.00 -1.08 2.81
N TYR A 36 13.74 -1.92 3.54
CA TYR A 36 13.20 -2.71 4.64
C TYR A 36 12.71 -1.81 5.79
N VAL A 37 13.56 -0.92 6.29
CA VAL A 37 13.25 -0.02 7.41
C VAL A 37 12.09 0.91 7.07
N SER A 38 12.01 1.45 5.84
CA SER A 38 10.89 2.28 5.40
C SER A 38 9.57 1.53 5.32
N SER A 39 9.60 0.22 5.01
CA SER A 39 8.38 -0.59 4.87
C SER A 39 7.76 -1.00 6.21
N LEU A 40 8.55 -1.08 7.30
CA LEU A 40 8.07 -1.51 8.61
C LEU A 40 6.98 -0.59 9.20
N PRO A 41 7.14 0.75 9.24
CA PRO A 41 6.07 1.64 9.71
C PRO A 41 4.77 1.47 8.92
N THR A 42 4.86 1.28 7.60
CA THR A 42 3.68 1.05 6.76
C THR A 42 2.99 -0.27 7.12
N ALA A 43 3.75 -1.36 7.24
CA ALA A 43 3.19 -2.66 7.58
C ALA A 43 2.56 -2.65 8.98
N PHE A 44 3.27 -2.16 10.00
CA PHE A 44 2.74 -2.07 11.36
C PHE A 44 1.55 -1.10 11.45
N GLY A 45 1.61 0.06 10.80
CA GLY A 45 0.51 1.00 10.72
C GLY A 45 -0.75 0.35 10.16
N ALA A 46 -0.63 -0.42 9.08
CA ALA A 46 -1.73 -1.19 8.52
C ALA A 46 -2.25 -2.26 9.50
N VAL A 47 -1.37 -3.05 10.15
CA VAL A 47 -1.81 -4.03 11.16
C VAL A 47 -2.59 -3.36 12.29
N PHE A 48 -2.09 -2.24 12.83
CA PHE A 48 -2.76 -1.52 13.90
C PHE A 48 -4.09 -0.92 13.43
N GLN A 49 -4.15 -0.36 12.23
CA GLN A 49 -5.39 0.14 11.63
C GLN A 49 -6.47 -0.94 11.61
N VAL A 50 -6.15 -2.15 11.16
CA VAL A 50 -7.14 -3.26 11.12
C VAL A 50 -7.46 -3.73 12.54
N LYS A 51 -6.45 -3.84 13.41
CA LYS A 51 -6.60 -4.29 14.80
C LYS A 51 -7.61 -3.42 15.57
N GLU A 52 -7.61 -2.11 15.37
CA GLU A 52 -8.54 -1.18 16.02
C GLU A 52 -10.01 -1.39 15.59
N THR A 53 -10.26 -2.09 14.48
CA THR A 53 -11.62 -2.32 13.94
C THR A 53 -12.21 -3.69 14.30
N ILE A 54 -11.38 -4.60 14.81
CA ILE A 54 -11.74 -5.98 15.15
C ILE A 54 -11.77 -6.19 16.67
N GLU A 55 -12.36 -7.29 17.13
CA GLU A 55 -12.45 -7.55 18.57
C GLU A 55 -11.05 -7.74 19.21
N PRO A 56 -10.84 -7.26 20.46
CA PRO A 56 -9.60 -7.52 21.19
C PRO A 56 -9.31 -9.03 21.29
N GLY A 57 -8.06 -9.41 21.07
CA GLY A 57 -7.61 -10.81 21.16
C GLY A 57 -7.73 -11.63 19.87
N VAL A 58 -8.33 -11.09 18.79
CA VAL A 58 -8.38 -11.77 17.48
C VAL A 58 -6.99 -11.96 16.87
N ILE A 59 -6.09 -11.00 17.06
CA ILE A 59 -4.69 -11.09 16.62
C ILE A 59 -3.74 -11.05 17.83
N SER A 60 -2.81 -12.01 17.88
CA SER A 60 -1.81 -12.09 18.94
C SER A 60 -0.66 -11.08 18.73
N LYS A 61 0.09 -10.75 19.79
CA LYS A 61 1.30 -9.91 19.68
C LYS A 61 2.32 -10.51 18.71
N ALA A 62 2.49 -11.83 18.75
CA ALA A 62 3.34 -12.54 17.81
C ALA A 62 2.82 -12.43 16.37
N GLY A 63 1.50 -12.53 16.16
CA GLY A 63 0.87 -12.34 14.84
C GLY A 63 1.08 -10.94 14.27
N ILE A 64 1.06 -9.90 15.11
CA ILE A 64 1.39 -8.53 14.70
C ILE A 64 2.84 -8.45 14.21
N LEU A 65 3.79 -9.01 14.97
CA LEU A 65 5.20 -9.03 14.60
C LEU A 65 5.46 -9.84 13.33
N VAL A 66 4.88 -11.04 13.22
CA VAL A 66 4.99 -11.91 12.04
C VAL A 66 4.39 -11.24 10.81
N THR A 67 3.26 -10.55 10.94
CA THR A 67 2.67 -9.81 9.82
C THR A 67 3.56 -8.66 9.37
N GLY A 68 4.02 -7.82 10.29
CA GLY A 68 4.89 -6.70 9.96
C GLY A 68 6.22 -7.15 9.35
N ILE A 69 6.99 -7.94 10.10
CA ILE A 69 8.33 -8.40 9.72
C ILE A 69 8.26 -9.31 8.50
N GLY A 70 7.38 -10.33 8.51
CA GLY A 70 7.27 -11.31 7.44
C GLY A 70 6.89 -10.69 6.09
N SER A 71 5.92 -9.77 6.08
CA SER A 71 5.54 -9.08 4.85
C SER A 71 6.66 -8.21 4.29
N CYS A 72 7.35 -7.45 5.14
CA CYS A 72 8.52 -6.65 4.77
C CYS A 72 9.68 -7.52 4.25
N THR A 73 9.97 -8.65 4.89
CA THR A 73 11.04 -9.57 4.45
C THR A 73 10.72 -10.14 3.09
N CYS A 74 9.52 -10.67 2.87
CA CYS A 74 9.11 -11.21 1.57
C CYS A 74 9.09 -10.14 0.48
N TYR A 75 8.63 -8.93 0.81
CA TYR A 75 8.66 -7.78 -0.10
C TYR A 75 10.07 -7.40 -0.56
N VAL A 76 11.00 -7.24 0.38
CA VAL A 76 12.39 -6.89 0.04
C VAL A 76 13.07 -8.05 -0.68
N ALA A 77 12.86 -9.30 -0.25
CA ALA A 77 13.39 -10.48 -0.92
C ALA A 77 12.91 -10.59 -2.38
N LEU A 78 11.62 -10.39 -2.63
CA LEU A 78 11.07 -10.38 -3.98
C LEU A 78 11.65 -9.21 -4.80
N THR A 79 11.77 -8.03 -4.21
CA THR A 79 12.35 -6.87 -4.91
C THR A 79 13.81 -7.12 -5.27
N MET A 80 14.60 -7.70 -4.36
CA MET A 80 15.97 -8.15 -4.65
C MET A 80 15.99 -9.18 -5.78
N LEU A 81 15.09 -10.16 -5.76
CA LEU A 81 15.00 -11.18 -6.80
C LEU A 81 14.70 -10.56 -8.17
N ILE A 82 13.79 -9.60 -8.26
CA ILE A 82 13.52 -8.87 -9.51
C ILE A 82 14.76 -8.10 -9.97
N ALA A 83 15.48 -7.45 -9.07
CA ALA A 83 16.72 -6.75 -9.40
C ALA A 83 17.83 -7.69 -9.90
N VAL A 84 17.90 -8.91 -9.36
CA VAL A 84 18.83 -9.97 -9.78
C VAL A 84 18.48 -10.50 -11.18
N LEU A 85 17.19 -10.80 -11.41
CA LEU A 85 16.74 -11.47 -12.63
C LEU A 85 16.58 -10.52 -13.82
N TRP A 86 16.38 -9.22 -13.57
CA TRP A 86 16.09 -8.25 -14.62
C TRP A 86 17.15 -7.16 -14.74
N LYS A 87 17.10 -6.15 -13.86
CA LYS A 87 18.04 -5.02 -13.84
C LYS A 87 17.92 -4.26 -12.52
N PHE A 88 19.05 -3.70 -12.08
CA PHE A 88 19.10 -2.68 -11.04
C PHE A 88 19.56 -1.34 -11.64
N PRO A 89 18.94 -0.19 -11.28
CA PRO A 89 17.71 -0.09 -10.49
C PRO A 89 16.49 -0.61 -11.28
N ILE A 90 15.47 -1.10 -10.58
CA ILE A 90 14.29 -1.69 -11.21
C ILE A 90 13.45 -0.59 -11.89
N PRO A 91 13.16 -0.70 -13.21
CA PRO A 91 12.28 0.25 -13.88
C PRO A 91 10.90 0.25 -13.23
N PHE A 92 10.41 1.43 -12.83
CA PHE A 92 9.14 1.56 -12.11
C PHE A 92 9.04 0.67 -10.86
N GLY A 93 10.16 0.44 -10.16
CA GLY A 93 10.25 -0.52 -9.05
C GLY A 93 9.11 -0.41 -8.03
N TYR A 94 8.79 0.81 -7.59
CA TYR A 94 7.69 1.03 -6.64
C TYR A 94 6.32 0.59 -7.19
N VAL A 95 6.01 0.88 -8.45
CA VAL A 95 4.76 0.46 -9.10
C VAL A 95 4.66 -1.07 -9.17
N LEU A 96 5.77 -1.72 -9.49
CA LEU A 96 5.83 -3.19 -9.61
C LEU A 96 5.75 -3.90 -8.25
N THR A 97 6.23 -3.28 -7.18
CA THR A 97 6.43 -3.97 -5.90
C THR A 97 5.34 -3.66 -4.85
N VAL A 98 4.55 -2.59 -5.02
CA VAL A 98 3.42 -2.26 -4.12
C VAL A 98 2.36 -3.36 -4.09
N ALA A 99 1.94 -3.88 -5.25
CA ALA A 99 0.95 -4.95 -5.30
C ALA A 99 1.44 -6.24 -4.59
N PRO A 100 2.68 -6.72 -4.84
CA PRO A 100 3.27 -7.79 -4.06
C PRO A 100 3.36 -7.50 -2.55
N PHE A 101 3.70 -6.28 -2.14
CA PHE A 101 3.73 -5.90 -0.72
C PHE A 101 2.35 -6.09 -0.07
N VAL A 102 1.30 -5.56 -0.70
CA VAL A 102 -0.08 -5.70 -0.24
C VAL A 102 -0.47 -7.17 -0.18
N PHE A 103 -0.11 -7.97 -1.20
CA PHE A 103 -0.37 -9.40 -1.21
C PHE A 103 0.29 -10.13 -0.03
N PHE A 104 1.59 -9.94 0.20
CA PHE A 104 2.28 -10.57 1.32
C PHE A 104 1.68 -10.14 2.67
N TYR A 105 1.40 -8.85 2.82
CA TYR A 105 0.72 -8.33 4.01
C TYR A 105 -0.60 -9.07 4.27
N MET A 106 -1.48 -9.19 3.26
CA MET A 106 -2.75 -9.89 3.40
C MET A 106 -2.57 -11.35 3.80
N VAL A 107 -1.63 -12.05 3.17
CA VAL A 107 -1.33 -13.45 3.47
C VAL A 107 -0.88 -13.61 4.93
N PHE A 108 0.15 -12.88 5.37
CA PHE A 108 0.64 -13.00 6.73
C PHE A 108 -0.38 -12.56 7.77
N PHE A 109 -1.17 -11.52 7.47
CA PHE A 109 -2.23 -11.05 8.37
C PHE A 109 -3.32 -12.11 8.56
N LEU A 110 -3.80 -12.72 7.47
CA LEU A 110 -4.80 -13.80 7.54
C LEU A 110 -4.26 -15.05 8.25
N LEU A 111 -2.99 -15.41 8.00
CA LEU A 111 -2.32 -16.51 8.71
C LEU A 111 -2.20 -16.22 10.21
N SER A 112 -1.93 -14.96 10.58
CA SER A 112 -1.78 -14.53 11.98
C SER A 112 -3.10 -14.57 12.77
N ILE A 113 -4.24 -14.42 12.11
CA ILE A 113 -5.58 -14.62 12.70
C ILE A 113 -5.94 -16.12 12.72
N GLY A 114 -5.60 -16.82 11.63
CA GLY A 114 -5.81 -18.24 11.47
C GLY A 114 -7.20 -18.62 10.93
N PRO A 115 -7.29 -19.70 10.13
CA PRO A 115 -8.52 -20.09 9.42
C PRO A 115 -9.66 -20.49 10.38
N ARG A 116 -9.35 -20.98 11.57
CA ARG A 116 -10.34 -21.40 12.58
C ARG A 116 -11.14 -20.22 13.12
N VAL A 117 -10.49 -19.09 13.38
CA VAL A 117 -11.13 -17.86 13.90
C VAL A 117 -11.97 -17.23 12.79
N LEU A 118 -11.42 -17.16 11.58
CA LEU A 118 -12.13 -16.64 10.39
C LEU A 118 -13.40 -17.45 10.09
N ARG A 119 -13.35 -18.78 10.18
CA ARG A 119 -14.53 -19.63 9.91
C ARG A 119 -15.65 -19.45 10.92
N LYS A 120 -15.33 -19.15 12.19
CA LYS A 120 -16.30 -19.02 13.28
C LYS A 120 -17.13 -17.74 13.22
N SER A 121 -16.61 -16.65 12.64
CA SER A 121 -17.31 -15.35 12.60
C SER A 121 -17.46 -14.81 11.18
N PRO A 122 -18.65 -14.91 10.57
CA PRO A 122 -18.97 -14.23 9.31
C PRO A 122 -18.81 -12.70 9.40
N ALA A 123 -19.17 -12.10 10.54
CA ALA A 123 -19.06 -10.67 10.78
C ALA A 123 -17.59 -10.20 10.77
N LEU A 124 -16.69 -10.98 11.39
CA LEU A 124 -15.25 -10.70 11.36
C LEU A 124 -14.71 -10.77 9.92
N ARG A 125 -15.09 -11.79 9.14
CA ARG A 125 -14.68 -11.90 7.74
C ARG A 125 -15.11 -10.70 6.91
N HIS A 126 -16.34 -10.23 7.09
CA HIS A 126 -16.84 -9.05 6.37
C HIS A 126 -16.06 -7.79 6.75
N LYS A 127 -15.81 -7.57 8.05
CA LYS A 127 -14.98 -6.44 8.52
C LYS A 127 -13.57 -6.49 7.93
N LEU A 128 -12.94 -7.66 7.98
CA LEU A 128 -11.59 -7.86 7.45
C LEU A 128 -11.56 -7.63 5.94
N PHE A 129 -12.53 -8.15 5.19
CA PHE A 129 -12.60 -7.93 3.74
C PHE A 129 -12.72 -6.44 3.40
N SER A 130 -13.56 -5.69 4.13
CA SER A 130 -13.68 -4.24 3.97
C SER A 130 -12.35 -3.53 4.24
N GLN A 131 -11.67 -3.85 5.33
CA GLN A 131 -10.37 -3.26 5.66
C GLN A 131 -9.27 -3.63 4.67
N MET A 132 -9.22 -4.88 4.20
CA MET A 132 -8.29 -5.32 3.16
C MET A 132 -8.54 -4.57 1.85
N THR A 133 -9.81 -4.30 1.51
CA THR A 133 -10.17 -3.49 0.36
C THR A 133 -9.67 -2.04 0.50
N VAL A 134 -9.78 -1.46 1.69
CA VAL A 134 -9.22 -0.13 1.98
C VAL A 134 -7.70 -0.12 1.77
N ILE A 135 -6.98 -1.11 2.30
CA ILE A 135 -5.52 -1.22 2.14
C ILE A 135 -5.14 -1.40 0.67
N ALA A 136 -5.86 -2.24 -0.07
CA ALA A 136 -5.65 -2.42 -1.51
C ALA A 136 -5.88 -1.11 -2.27
N ALA A 137 -6.93 -0.36 -1.94
CA ALA A 137 -7.21 0.93 -2.55
C ALA A 137 -6.10 1.97 -2.25
N GLN A 138 -5.54 1.97 -1.04
CA GLN A 138 -4.37 2.79 -0.72
C GLN A 138 -3.14 2.39 -1.56
N GLY A 139 -2.92 1.09 -1.78
CA GLY A 139 -1.89 0.60 -2.69
C GLY A 139 -2.09 1.08 -4.13
N VAL A 140 -3.34 1.09 -4.63
CA VAL A 140 -3.66 1.64 -5.95
C VAL A 140 -3.33 3.13 -6.03
N LEU A 141 -3.64 3.92 -4.99
CA LEU A 141 -3.29 5.34 -4.95
C LEU A 141 -1.77 5.55 -4.95
N ALA A 142 -1.03 4.71 -4.22
CA ALA A 142 0.42 4.73 -4.18
C ALA A 142 1.06 4.44 -5.55
N ILE A 143 0.42 3.61 -6.37
CA ILE A 143 0.82 3.35 -7.77
C ILE A 143 0.40 4.50 -8.69
N ALA A 144 -0.82 4.98 -8.54
CA ALA A 144 -1.40 5.99 -9.42
C ALA A 144 -0.58 7.27 -9.39
N TYR A 145 -0.24 7.78 -8.21
CA TYR A 145 0.47 9.06 -8.07
C TYR A 145 1.79 9.16 -8.87
N PRO A 146 2.77 8.25 -8.70
CA PRO A 146 4.00 8.28 -9.49
C PRO A 146 3.75 7.98 -10.97
N THR A 147 2.74 7.17 -11.32
CA THR A 147 2.39 6.89 -12.73
C THR A 147 1.86 8.15 -13.42
N PHE A 148 0.90 8.84 -12.80
CA PHE A 148 0.38 10.11 -13.28
C PHE A 148 1.49 11.16 -13.37
N SER A 149 2.39 11.22 -12.38
CA SER A 149 3.54 12.13 -12.39
C SER A 149 4.52 11.81 -13.53
N ALA A 150 4.83 10.54 -13.76
CA ALA A 150 5.73 10.10 -14.84
C ALA A 150 5.15 10.39 -16.23
N ILE A 151 3.83 10.24 -16.40
CA ILE A 151 3.14 10.62 -17.64
C ILE A 151 3.20 12.15 -17.80
N PHE A 152 2.80 12.90 -16.77
CA PHE A 152 2.78 14.36 -16.79
C PHE A 152 4.14 14.97 -17.15
N ASN A 153 5.23 14.44 -16.58
CA ASN A 153 6.58 14.96 -16.83
C ASN A 153 7.11 14.66 -18.24
N GLN A 154 6.50 13.73 -18.98
CA GLN A 154 6.84 13.44 -20.38
C GLN A 154 6.02 14.25 -21.39
N LEU A 155 5.00 14.97 -20.92
CA LEU A 155 4.14 15.79 -21.76
C LEU A 155 4.76 17.17 -22.00
N SER A 156 4.51 17.74 -23.17
CA SER A 156 4.84 19.15 -23.44
C SER A 156 4.00 20.10 -22.57
N ALA A 157 4.41 21.37 -22.42
CA ALA A 157 3.69 22.34 -21.59
C ALA A 157 2.19 22.48 -21.95
N THR A 158 1.87 22.39 -23.24
CA THR A 158 0.48 22.41 -23.73
C THR A 158 -0.29 21.13 -23.34
N GLN A 159 0.36 19.96 -23.45
CA GLN A 159 -0.24 18.68 -23.06
C GLN A 159 -0.40 18.55 -21.54
N GLN A 160 0.56 19.05 -20.75
CA GLN A 160 0.47 19.13 -19.29
C GLN A 160 -0.76 19.95 -18.86
N SER A 161 -0.96 21.12 -19.48
CA SER A 161 -2.12 21.98 -19.22
C SER A 161 -3.46 21.26 -19.45
N ILE A 162 -3.53 20.42 -20.48
CA ILE A 162 -4.73 19.60 -20.78
C ILE A 162 -4.86 18.45 -19.76
N PHE A 163 -3.75 17.78 -19.40
CA PHE A 163 -3.75 16.62 -18.51
C PHE A 163 -4.18 16.95 -17.07
N ILE A 164 -3.94 18.19 -16.60
CA ILE A 164 -4.42 18.66 -15.29
C ILE A 164 -5.95 18.56 -15.16
N PHE A 165 -6.70 18.69 -16.26
CA PHE A 165 -8.16 18.57 -16.25
C PHE A 165 -8.67 17.12 -16.10
N VAL A 166 -7.81 16.11 -16.23
CA VAL A 166 -8.17 14.70 -16.03
C VAL A 166 -8.55 14.42 -14.56
N LEU A 167 -7.84 15.01 -13.60
CA LEU A 167 -8.17 14.87 -12.17
C LEU A 167 -9.59 15.35 -11.81
N PRO A 168 -10.00 16.59 -12.15
CA PRO A 168 -11.36 17.04 -11.90
C PRO A 168 -12.40 16.24 -12.69
N LEU A 169 -12.08 15.71 -13.88
CA LEU A 169 -12.98 14.84 -14.64
C LEU A 169 -13.23 13.50 -13.95
N ILE A 170 -12.16 12.83 -13.48
CA ILE A 170 -12.28 11.60 -12.67
C ILE A 170 -13.07 11.89 -11.39
N LYS A 171 -12.75 12.98 -10.70
CA LYS A 171 -13.44 13.40 -9.46
C LYS A 171 -14.93 13.67 -9.72
N PHE A 172 -15.26 14.23 -10.87
CA PHE A 172 -16.64 14.46 -11.31
C PHE A 172 -17.36 13.15 -11.61
N SER A 173 -16.75 12.25 -12.39
CA SER A 173 -17.33 10.93 -12.69
C SER A 173 -17.60 10.12 -11.43
N VAL A 174 -16.66 10.10 -10.48
CA VAL A 174 -16.83 9.44 -9.17
C VAL A 174 -18.00 10.05 -8.40
N LYS A 175 -18.09 11.39 -8.34
CA LYS A 175 -19.23 12.08 -7.71
C LYS A 175 -20.56 11.73 -8.39
N GLN A 176 -20.58 11.63 -9.71
CA GLN A 176 -21.78 11.30 -10.46
C GLN A 176 -22.25 9.87 -10.21
N VAL A 177 -21.31 8.91 -10.14
CA VAL A 177 -21.61 7.52 -9.78
C VAL A 177 -22.14 7.43 -8.35
N ILE A 178 -21.51 8.12 -7.40
CA ILE A 178 -21.98 8.18 -5.99
C ILE A 178 -23.38 8.80 -5.90
N ALA A 179 -23.64 9.87 -6.64
CA ALA A 179 -24.95 10.53 -6.68
C ALA A 179 -26.04 9.61 -7.25
N LYS A 180 -25.74 8.89 -8.35
CA LYS A 180 -26.66 7.91 -8.94
C LYS A 180 -26.92 6.72 -8.02
N ALA A 181 -25.88 6.17 -7.39
CA ALA A 181 -26.01 5.07 -6.44
C ALA A 181 -26.81 5.49 -5.19
N SER A 182 -26.61 6.72 -4.73
CA SER A 182 -27.32 7.28 -3.56
C SER A 182 -28.78 7.64 -3.87
N ALA A 183 -29.08 8.07 -5.09
CA ALA A 183 -30.45 8.27 -5.57
C ALA A 183 -31.21 6.93 -5.62
N HIS A 184 -30.57 5.88 -6.15
CA HIS A 184 -31.14 4.53 -6.21
C HIS A 184 -31.41 3.93 -4.82
N LEU A 185 -30.53 4.21 -3.83
CA LEU A 185 -30.74 3.82 -2.43
C LEU A 185 -31.85 4.62 -1.73
N LYS A 186 -32.14 5.84 -2.19
CA LYS A 186 -33.21 6.68 -1.64
C LYS A 186 -34.59 6.21 -2.12
N GLU A 187 -34.69 5.75 -3.37
CA GLU A 187 -35.91 5.15 -3.94
C GLU A 187 -36.26 3.80 -3.30
N LEU A 188 -35.27 2.99 -2.92
CA LEU A 188 -35.48 1.70 -2.23
C LEU A 188 -35.89 1.83 -0.75
N ARG A 189 -35.68 3.00 -0.12
CA ARG A 189 -35.96 3.23 1.32
C ARG A 189 -37.32 3.86 1.59
N SER A 190 -38.03 4.33 0.58
CA SER A 190 -39.43 4.74 0.68
C SER A 190 -40.34 3.54 0.36
N PRO A 191 -40.86 2.79 1.36
CA PRO A 191 -41.97 1.90 1.10
C PRO A 191 -43.22 2.75 0.74
N GLN A 192 -44.04 2.20 -0.16
CA GLN A 192 -45.39 2.70 -0.43
C GLN A 192 -46.24 2.72 0.85
#